data_AF-A0A7Y3DRG4-F1
#
_entry.id   AF-A0A7Y3DRG4-F1
#
_cell.length_a   1.000
_cell.length_b   1.000
_cell.length_c   1.000
_cell.angle_alpha   90.00
_cell.angle_beta   90.00
_cell.angle_gamma   90.00
#
_symmetry.space_group_name_H-M   'P 1'
#
loop_
_entity.id
_entity.type
_entity.pdbx_description
1 polymer ?
#
loop_
_entity_poly.entity_id
_entity_poly.type
_entity_poly.pdbx_seq_one_letter_code
_entity_poly.pdbx_strand_id
1 'polypeptide(L)' 'MIAELIEENRSYRRFYQNQSDLLNIPAQFKILLVIAIGKPKEKIVLEPVGPDGNIRYWRDSEDVHHVPKRTINEVIIAEY' A
#
# COMPACT_ATOMS: atom_id res chain seq x y z
N MET A 1 21.26 2.99 -0.43
CA MET A 1 20.76 1.76 -1.10
C MET A 1 19.28 1.49 -0.84
N ILE A 2 18.84 1.01 0.34
CA ILE A 2 17.39 0.74 0.57
C ILE A 2 16.57 2.04 0.67
N ALA A 3 17.08 3.06 1.34
CA ALA A 3 16.41 4.36 1.45
C ALA A 3 16.20 5.03 0.08
N GLU A 4 17.21 5.02 -0.79
CA GLU A 4 17.12 5.55 -2.17
C GLU A 4 16.08 4.79 -3.01
N LEU A 5 16.04 3.46 -2.90
CA LEU A 5 15.02 2.66 -3.58
C LEU A 5 13.59 3.04 -3.17
N ILE A 6 13.39 3.31 -1.87
CA ILE A 6 12.10 3.73 -1.30
C ILE A 6 11.72 5.15 -1.76
N GLU A 7 12.69 6.06 -1.85
CA GLU A 7 12.45 7.45 -2.27
C GLU A 7 12.21 7.59 -3.78
N GLU A 8 12.92 6.83 -4.61
CA GLU A 8 12.81 6.92 -6.08
C GLU A 8 11.59 6.19 -6.65
N ASN A 9 11.13 5.11 -6.01
CA ASN A 9 9.99 4.33 -6.49
C ASN A 9 8.68 4.74 -5.82
N ARG A 10 8.05 5.81 -6.33
CA ARG A 10 6.69 6.22 -5.94
C ARG A 10 5.58 5.21 -6.32
N SER A 11 5.92 4.13 -7.02
CA SER A 11 4.99 3.06 -7.39
C SER A 11 5.55 1.69 -6.98
N TYR A 12 4.85 1.01 -6.07
CA TYR A 12 5.19 -0.33 -5.58
C TYR A 12 5.40 -1.35 -6.71
N ARG A 13 4.77 -1.15 -7.88
CA ARG A 13 4.87 -2.08 -9.02
C ARG A 13 6.26 -2.09 -9.67
N ARG A 14 6.97 -0.96 -9.65
CA ARG A 14 8.33 -0.84 -10.22
C ARG A 14 9.40 -1.36 -9.26
N PHE A 15 9.05 -1.49 -7.98
CA PHE A 15 9.93 -1.97 -6.92
C PHE A 15 10.39 -3.41 -7.12
N TYR A 16 9.58 -4.28 -7.74
CA TYR A 16 9.84 -5.73 -7.77
C TYR A 16 10.87 -6.20 -8.81
N GLN A 17 11.11 -5.44 -9.89
CA GLN A 17 11.78 -5.99 -11.07
C GLN A 17 13.30 -6.17 -10.90
N ASN A 18 13.96 -5.46 -9.96
CA ASN A 18 15.43 -5.42 -9.89
C ASN A 18 16.03 -5.77 -8.50
N GLN A 19 15.23 -6.24 -7.53
CA GLN A 19 15.69 -6.38 -6.13
C GLN A 19 16.46 -7.67 -5.85
N SER A 20 16.21 -8.73 -6.62
CA SER A 20 16.87 -10.03 -6.37
C SER A 20 18.39 -9.92 -6.50
N ASP A 21 18.87 -9.19 -7.51
CA ASP A 21 20.30 -8.95 -7.71
C ASP A 21 20.87 -8.03 -6.62
N LEU A 22 20.16 -6.95 -6.28
CA LEU A 22 20.53 -6.01 -5.22
C LEU A 22 20.67 -6.67 -3.84
N LEU A 23 19.81 -7.65 -3.55
CA LEU A 23 19.77 -8.38 -2.28
C LEU A 23 20.51 -9.72 -2.33
N ASN A 24 21.16 -10.04 -3.46
CA ASN A 24 21.84 -11.31 -3.70
C ASN A 24 20.97 -12.54 -3.40
N ILE A 25 19.71 -12.50 -3.83
CA ILE A 25 18.76 -13.60 -3.60
C ILE A 25 19.02 -14.72 -4.61
N PRO A 26 19.30 -15.95 -4.16
CA PRO A 26 19.51 -17.09 -5.05
C PRO A 26 18.29 -17.36 -5.96
N ALA A 27 18.54 -17.81 -7.19
CA ALA A 27 17.52 -17.95 -8.24
C ALA A 27 16.35 -18.90 -7.89
N GLN A 28 16.55 -19.84 -6.95
CA GLN A 28 15.50 -20.73 -6.47
C GLN A 28 14.47 -20.05 -5.54
N PHE A 29 14.76 -18.84 -5.06
CA PHE A 29 13.87 -18.10 -4.16
C PHE A 29 13.17 -16.96 -4.91
N LYS A 30 11.94 -16.67 -4.48
CA LYS A 30 11.11 -15.59 -5.03
C LYS A 30 10.75 -14.61 -3.91
N ILE A 31 10.95 -13.31 -4.17
CA ILE A 31 10.42 -12.26 -3.29
C ILE A 31 8.90 -12.26 -3.43
N LEU A 32 8.19 -12.57 -2.33
CA LEU A 32 6.72 -12.53 -2.28
C LEU A 32 6.22 -11.14 -1.91
N LEU A 33 6.87 -10.49 -0.95
CA LEU A 33 6.47 -9.20 -0.40
C LEU A 33 7.70 -8.43 0.10
N VAL A 34 7.63 -7.11 0.04
CA VAL A 34 8.55 -6.20 0.72
C VAL A 34 7.69 -5.34 1.64
N ILE A 35 8.01 -5.30 2.94
CA ILE A 35 7.27 -4.50 3.92
C ILE A 35 8.16 -3.32 4.31
N ALA A 36 7.72 -2.10 3.98
CA ALA A 36 8.36 -0.90 4.46
C ALA A 36 7.94 -0.66 5.92
N ILE A 37 8.91 -0.47 6.82
CA ILE A 37 8.69 -0.19 8.24
C ILE A 37 9.41 1.11 8.58
N GLY A 38 8.75 1.96 9.35
CA GLY A 38 9.31 3.23 9.79
C GLY A 38 8.29 4.06 10.59
N LYS A 39 8.74 5.21 11.09
CA LYS A 39 7.85 6.18 11.72
C LYS A 39 6.95 6.80 10.65
N PRO A 40 5.61 6.89 10.86
CA PRO A 40 4.72 7.56 9.92
C PRO A 40 5.13 9.01 9.68
N LYS A 41 5.10 9.44 8.41
CA LYS A 41 5.40 10.82 7.98
C LYS A 41 4.17 11.60 7.50
N GLU A 42 3.00 10.97 7.53
CA GLU A 42 1.75 11.53 7.00
C GLU A 42 0.58 11.16 7.92
N LYS A 43 -0.49 11.95 7.84
CA LYS A 43 -1.76 11.67 8.52
C LYS A 43 -2.64 10.83 7.60
N ILE A 44 -3.16 9.72 8.12
CA ILE A 44 -4.06 8.83 7.40
C ILE A 44 -5.41 8.85 8.10
N VAL A 45 -6.49 8.98 7.33
CA VAL A 45 -7.87 8.89 7.81
C VAL A 45 -8.56 7.74 7.08
N LEU A 46 -9.19 6.87 7.85
CA LEU A 46 -10.07 5.84 7.33
C LEU A 46 -11.49 6.39 7.34
N GLU A 47 -12.17 6.25 6.21
CA GLU A 47 -13.55 6.70 6.05
C GLU A 47 -14.40 5.61 5.40
N PRO A 48 -15.71 5.55 5.67
CA PRO A 48 -16.61 4.65 4.95
C PRO A 48 -16.61 4.94 3.45
N VAL A 49 -16.74 3.90 2.63
CA VAL A 49 -16.97 4.09 1.19
C VAL A 49 -18.26 4.87 0.95
N GLY A 50 -18.19 5.87 0.07
CA GLY A 50 -19.32 6.70 -0.31
C GLY A 50 -20.34 5.97 -1.19
N PRO A 51 -21.49 6.60 -1.48
CA PRO A 51 -22.56 5.99 -2.27
C PRO A 51 -22.16 5.67 -3.72
N ASP A 52 -21.08 6.25 -4.23
CA ASP A 52 -20.52 5.94 -5.56
C ASP A 52 -19.67 4.65 -5.57
N GLY A 53 -19.44 4.04 -4.40
CA GLY A 53 -18.67 2.81 -4.26
C GLY A 53 -17.17 2.98 -4.51
N ASN A 54 -16.66 4.21 -4.56
CA ASN A 54 -15.28 4.48 -4.92
C ASN A 54 -14.31 4.11 -3.78
N ILE A 55 -13.31 3.30 -4.12
CA ILE A 55 -12.30 2.80 -3.19
C ILE A 55 -10.91 3.39 -3.42
N ARG A 56 -10.78 4.31 -4.38
CA ARG A 56 -9.49 4.97 -4.66
C ARG A 56 -9.15 5.87 -3.47
N TYR A 57 -7.95 5.69 -2.94
CA TYR A 57 -7.39 6.63 -1.98
C TYR A 57 -7.17 8.00 -2.65
N TRP A 58 -7.24 9.04 -1.85
CA TRP A 58 -7.08 10.41 -2.30
C TRP A 58 -6.42 11.27 -1.21
N ARG A 59 -6.00 12.47 -1.58
CA ARG A 59 -5.41 13.45 -0.65
C ARG A 59 -6.25 14.72 -0.66
N ASP A 60 -6.49 15.29 0.50
CA ASP A 60 -7.19 16.57 0.63
C ASP A 60 -6.24 17.76 0.49
N SER A 61 -6.78 18.98 0.63
CA SER A 61 -6.01 20.21 0.58
C SER A 61 -4.99 20.38 1.71
N GLU A 62 -5.10 19.60 2.79
CA GLU A 62 -4.18 19.58 3.92
C GLU A 62 -3.17 18.41 3.83
N ASP A 63 -3.11 17.72 2.68
CA ASP A 63 -2.27 16.55 2.41
C ASP A 63 -2.56 15.33 3.31
N VAL A 64 -3.77 15.26 3.88
CA VAL A 64 -4.23 14.08 4.63
C VAL A 64 -4.59 12.98 3.63
N HIS A 65 -4.08 11.76 3.88
CA HIS A 65 -4.35 10.60 3.05
C HIS A 65 -5.66 9.95 3.49
N HIS A 66 -6.70 10.08 2.66
CA HIS A 66 -8.01 9.47 2.90
C HIS A 66 -8.10 8.12 2.22
N VAL A 67 -8.47 7.09 2.99
CA VAL A 67 -8.56 5.71 2.53
C VAL A 67 -9.98 5.20 2.74
N PRO A 68 -10.82 5.16 1.69
CA PRO A 68 -12.16 4.60 1.77
C PRO A 68 -12.12 3.10 2.09
N LYS A 69 -12.89 2.68 3.10
CA LYS A 69 -13.03 1.28 3.54
C LYS A 69 -14.48 0.85 3.54
N ARG A 70 -14.72 -0.35 3.00
CA ARG A 70 -16.01 -1.00 3.12
C ARG A 70 -16.32 -1.29 4.57
N THR A 71 -17.58 -1.12 4.94
CA THR A 71 -18.04 -1.44 6.29
C THR A 71 -18.12 -2.96 6.47
N ILE A 72 -18.21 -3.42 7.71
CA ILE A 72 -18.31 -4.86 8.00
C ILE A 72 -19.52 -5.51 7.31
N ASN A 73 -20.66 -4.81 7.27
CA ASN A 73 -21.90 -5.28 6.66
C ASN A 73 -21.79 -5.47 5.14
N GLU A 74 -20.87 -4.75 4.48
CA GLU A 74 -20.61 -4.90 3.05
C GLU A 74 -19.68 -6.08 2.74
N VAL A 75 -19.02 -6.63 3.76
CA VAL A 75 -18.04 -7.73 3.61
C VAL A 75 -18.64 -9.07 4.06
N ILE A 76 -19.61 -9.06 4.98
CA ILE A 76 -20.35 -10.26 5.38
C ILE A 76 -21.35 -10.62 4.29
N ILE A 77 -21.16 -11.78 3.66
CA ILE A 77 -22.03 -12.26 2.58
C ILE A 77 -23.08 -13.29 3.05
N ALA A 78 -22.92 -13.85 4.26
CA ALA A 78 -23.86 -14.75 4.90
C ALA A 78 -23.56 -14.87 6.41
N GLU A 79 -24.59 -15.20 7.20
CA GLU A 79 -24.51 -15.60 8.61
C GLU A 79 -25.32 -16.91 8.76
N TYR A 80 -24.79 -17.90 9.48
CA TYR A 80 -25.35 -19.25 9.60
C TYR A 80 -25.67 -19.59 11.04
#